data_AF-A0A843XXQ2-F1
#
_entry.id   AF-A0A843XXQ2-F1
#
_cell.length_a   1.000
_cell.length_b   1.000
_cell.length_c   1.000
_cell.angle_alpha   90.00
_cell.angle_beta   90.00
_cell.angle_gamma   90.00
#
_symmetry.space_group_name_H-M   'P 1'
#
loop_
_entity.id
_entity.type
_entity.pdbx_description
1 polymer ?
#
loop_
_entity_poly.entity_id
_entity_poly.type
_entity_poly.pdbx_seq_one_letter_code
_entity_poly.pdbx_strand_id
1 'polypeptide(L)'
;MREIEKIFRAIRCADEDKVTLATYMLQERDDVWWASLLHTRFKDGAIDVAWDEFVRLFRAKFIPEHIQDRMEHEFLSLAQGSMTVLE
;
A
#
# COMPACT_ATOMS: atom_id res chain seq x y z
N MET A 1 -3.05 -4.74 -1.45
CA MET A 1 -2.92 -4.44 -0.01
C MET A 1 -3.90 -5.21 0.87
N ARG A 2 -5.23 -5.12 0.67
CA ARG A 2 -6.21 -5.83 1.53
C ARG A 2 -5.96 -7.34 1.68
N GLU A 3 -5.60 -8.01 0.59
CA GLU A 3 -5.31 -9.46 0.63
C GLU A 3 -3.99 -9.78 1.35
N ILE A 4 -2.96 -8.95 1.21
CA ILE A 4 -1.69 -9.09 1.95
C ILE A 4 -1.94 -8.92 3.46
N GLU A 5 -2.72 -7.92 3.86
CA GLU A 5 -3.06 -7.71 5.27
C GLU A 5 -3.88 -8.88 5.86
N LYS A 6 -4.78 -9.47 5.08
CA LYS A 6 -5.51 -10.69 5.51
C LYS A 6 -4.56 -11.86 5.76
N ILE A 7 -3.59 -12.08 4.86
CA ILE A 7 -2.58 -13.14 5.02
C ILE A 7 -1.75 -12.87 6.27
N PHE A 8 -1.27 -11.65 6.48
CA PHE A 8 -0.49 -11.29 7.66
C PHE A 8 -1.25 -11.50 8.96
N ARG A 9 -2.55 -11.18 9.00
CA ARG A 9 -3.39 -11.48 10.16
C ARG A 9 -3.55 -12.99 10.36
N ALA A 10 -3.78 -13.75 9.29
CA ALA A 10 -3.96 -15.19 9.36
C ALA A 10 -2.72 -15.92 9.90
N ILE A 11 -1.52 -15.49 9.47
CA ILE A 11 -0.25 -16.10 9.91
C ILE A 11 0.33 -15.45 11.17
N ARG A 12 -0.35 -14.44 11.75
CA ARG A 12 0.15 -13.63 12.87
C ARG A 12 1.56 -13.08 12.62
N CYS A 13 1.77 -12.53 11.43
CA CYS A 13 3.05 -11.98 10.98
C CYS A 13 3.53 -10.87 11.94
N ALA A 14 4.79 -10.94 12.38
CA ALA A 14 5.44 -9.87 13.13
C ALA A 14 5.60 -8.64 12.24
N ASP A 15 5.51 -7.44 12.84
CA ASP A 15 5.58 -6.17 12.10
C ASP A 15 6.92 -6.00 11.36
N GLU A 16 7.99 -6.49 11.97
CA GLU A 16 9.37 -6.50 11.45
C GLU A 16 9.48 -7.29 10.12
N ASP A 17 8.69 -8.35 9.97
CA ASP A 17 8.74 -9.23 8.79
C ASP A 17 7.81 -8.77 7.65
N LYS A 18 6.85 -7.88 7.94
CA LYS A 18 5.78 -7.53 6.99
C LYS A 18 6.32 -6.92 5.71
N VAL A 19 7.29 -6.00 5.79
CA VAL A 19 7.85 -5.36 4.60
C VAL A 19 8.59 -6.39 3.74
N THR A 20 9.46 -7.19 4.35
CA THR A 20 10.18 -8.26 3.67
C THR A 20 9.22 -9.20 2.93
N LEU A 21 8.19 -9.71 3.61
CA LEU A 21 7.22 -10.62 3.00
C LEU A 21 6.37 -9.96 1.91
N ALA A 22 5.93 -8.71 2.11
CA ALA A 22 5.15 -7.99 1.10
C ALA A 22 5.98 -7.72 -0.16
N THR A 23 7.27 -7.44 0.00
CA THR A 23 8.17 -7.15 -1.12
C THR A 23 8.50 -8.41 -1.92
N TYR A 24 8.52 -9.58 -1.28
CA TYR A 24 8.64 -10.87 -1.95
C TYR A 24 7.45 -11.18 -2.88
N MET A 25 6.30 -10.56 -2.64
CA MET A 25 5.11 -10.70 -3.48
C MET A 25 5.10 -9.72 -4.67
N LEU A 26 6.05 -8.80 -4.76
CA LEU A 26 6.18 -7.89 -5.90
C LEU A 26 6.74 -8.66 -7.10
N GLN A 27 6.23 -8.35 -8.29
CA GLN A 27 6.67 -9.00 -9.52
C GLN A 27 7.40 -8.01 -10.43
N GLU A 28 8.43 -8.52 -11.10
CA GLU A 28 9.12 -7.86 -12.22
C GLU A 28 9.50 -6.39 -11.96
N ARG A 29 8.76 -5.45 -12.55
CA ARG A 29 9.05 -4.01 -12.52
C ARG A 29 8.86 -3.37 -11.15
N ASP A 30 8.01 -3.96 -10.32
CA ASP A 30 7.70 -3.43 -9.00
C ASP A 30 8.80 -3.77 -7.99
N ASP A 31 9.46 -4.91 -8.17
CA ASP A 31 10.64 -5.32 -7.40
C ASP A 31 11.84 -4.42 -7.70
N VAL A 32 12.11 -4.14 -8.98
CA VAL A 32 13.18 -3.22 -9.41
C VAL A 32 12.96 -1.80 -8.86
N TRP A 33 11.72 -1.31 -8.90
CA TRP A 33 11.36 -0.02 -8.31
C TRP A 33 11.64 -0.01 -6.80
N TRP A 34 11.21 -1.05 -6.09
CA TRP A 34 11.40 -1.14 -4.65
C TRP A 34 12.89 -1.18 -4.27
N ALA A 35 13.69 -2.01 -4.94
CA ALA A 35 15.14 -2.07 -4.74
C ALA A 35 15.83 -0.72 -4.99
N SER A 36 15.42 0.00 -6.05
CA SER A 36 15.94 1.34 -6.34
C SER A 36 15.55 2.36 -5.26
N LEU A 37 14.33 2.30 -4.75
CA LEU A 37 13.85 3.16 -3.67
C LEU A 37 14.62 2.93 -2.37
N LEU A 38 14.89 1.66 -2.02
CA LEU A 38 15.72 1.32 -0.86
C LEU A 38 17.12 1.89 -0.97
N HIS A 39 17.76 1.72 -2.12
CA HIS A 39 19.12 2.20 -2.35
C HIS A 39 19.23 3.73 -2.27
N THR A 40 18.25 4.44 -2.81
CA THR A 40 18.26 5.91 -2.87
C THR A 40 17.82 6.57 -1.57
N ARG A 41 16.84 5.99 -0.86
CA ARG A 41 16.17 6.62 0.28
C ARG A 41 16.62 6.09 1.64
N PHE A 42 17.03 4.83 1.74
CA PHE A 42 17.25 4.16 3.04
C PHE A 42 18.70 3.75 3.32
N LYS A 43 19.65 4.10 2.44
CA LYS A 43 21.12 3.94 2.52
C LYS A 43 21.71 2.55 2.88
N ASP A 44 20.98 1.61 3.48
CA ASP A 44 21.49 0.28 3.88
C ASP A 44 20.42 -0.85 3.81
N GLY A 45 19.35 -0.68 3.03
CA GLY A 45 18.40 -1.75 2.70
C GLY A 45 17.05 -1.69 3.45
N ALA A 46 16.17 -2.67 3.17
CA ALA A 46 14.77 -2.71 3.65
C ALA A 46 14.60 -2.89 5.16
N ILE A 47 15.68 -3.18 5.88
CA ILE A 47 15.66 -3.74 7.23
C ILE A 47 14.96 -2.79 8.24
N ASP A 48 14.96 -1.49 7.98
CA ASP A 48 14.38 -0.49 8.89
C ASP A 48 13.12 0.21 8.36
N VAL A 49 12.53 -0.25 7.24
CA VAL A 49 11.30 0.38 6.74
C VAL A 49 10.13 -0.09 7.58
N ALA A 50 9.53 0.82 8.36
CA ALA A 50 8.29 0.54 9.07
C ALA A 50 7.15 0.19 8.09
N TRP A 51 6.28 -0.74 8.47
CA TRP A 51 5.17 -1.19 7.63
C TRP A 51 4.31 -0.02 7.10
N ASP A 52 3.99 0.96 7.93
CA ASP A 52 3.18 2.11 7.52
C ASP A 52 3.86 2.98 6.44
N GLU A 53 5.20 3.12 6.52
CA GLU A 53 5.96 3.84 5.49
C GLU A 53 5.99 3.05 4.18
N PHE A 54 6.13 1.71 4.23
CA PHE A 54 5.96 0.86 3.04
C PHE A 54 4.58 1.05 2.42
N VAL A 55 3.49 0.98 3.20
CA VAL A 55 2.12 1.17 2.70
C VAL A 55 1.96 2.53 2.03
N ARG A 56 2.50 3.59 2.64
CA ARG A 56 2.44 4.96 2.10
C ARG A 56 3.17 5.05 0.76
N LEU A 57 4.40 4.56 0.68
CA LEU A 57 5.22 4.57 -0.54
C LEU A 57 4.60 3.71 -1.65
N PHE A 58 4.10 2.52 -1.29
CA PHE A 58 3.41 1.64 -2.21
C PHE A 58 2.16 2.32 -2.79
N ARG A 59 1.30 2.90 -1.95
CA ARG A 59 0.11 3.62 -2.43
C ARG A 59 0.47 4.79 -3.32
N ALA A 60 1.49 5.58 -2.99
CA ALA A 60 1.93 6.69 -3.83
C ALA A 60 2.41 6.22 -5.22
N LYS A 61 3.02 5.04 -5.31
CA LYS A 61 3.49 4.46 -6.58
C LYS A 61 2.36 3.95 -7.48
N PHE A 62 1.33 3.32 -6.90
CA PHE A 62 0.26 2.66 -7.65
C PHE A 62 -1.05 3.46 -7.73
N ILE A 63 -1.23 4.44 -6.86
CA ILE A 63 -2.38 5.34 -6.82
C ILE A 63 -1.86 6.75 -7.07
N PRO A 64 -1.77 7.18 -8.35
CA PRO A 64 -1.37 8.53 -8.68
C PRO A 64 -2.22 9.57 -7.96
N GLU A 65 -1.63 10.73 -7.65
CA GLU A 65 -2.28 11.84 -6.94
C GLU A 65 -3.62 12.23 -7.59
N HIS A 66 -3.68 12.36 -8.90
CA HIS A 66 -4.93 12.67 -9.62
C HIS A 66 -6.05 11.63 -9.43
N ILE A 67 -5.72 10.37 -9.15
CA ILE A 67 -6.71 9.33 -8.83
C ILE A 67 -7.18 9.50 -7.39
N GLN A 68 -6.29 9.86 -6.46
CA GLN A 68 -6.63 10.16 -5.08
C GLN A 68 -7.56 11.39 -5.01
N ASP A 69 -7.21 12.46 -5.72
CA ASP A 69 -8.02 13.69 -5.81
C ASP A 69 -9.41 13.41 -6.37
N ARG A 70 -9.50 12.57 -7.41
CA ARG A 70 -10.78 12.16 -7.98
C ARG A 70 -11.60 11.33 -6.99
N MET A 71 -10.98 10.38 -6.29
CA MET A 71 -11.67 9.57 -5.28
C MET A 71 -12.16 10.41 -4.11
N GLU A 72 -11.37 11.40 -3.68
CA GLU A 72 -11.77 12.36 -2.65
C GLU A 72 -12.95 13.21 -3.13
N HIS A 73 -12.89 13.74 -4.34
CA HIS A 73 -14.00 14.51 -4.92
C HIS A 73 -15.27 13.65 -5.07
N GLU A 74 -15.15 12.42 -5.57
CA GLU A 74 -16.27 11.48 -5.67
C GLU A 74 -16.87 11.19 -4.29
N PHE A 75 -16.03 10.95 -3.28
CA PHE A 75 -16.46 10.72 -1.91
C PHE A 75 -17.17 11.94 -1.29
N LEU A 76 -16.63 13.15 -1.49
CA LEU A 76 -17.24 14.39 -1.00
C LEU A 76 -18.54 14.73 -1.73
N SER A 77 -18.64 14.37 -3.01
CA SER A 77 -19.84 14.54 -3.82
C SER A 77 -20.87 13.42 -3.63
N LEU A 78 -20.55 12.40 -2.83
CA LEU A 78 -21.40 11.24 -2.63
C LEU A 78 -22.66 11.63 -1.84
N ALA A 79 -23.77 11.81 -2.55
CA ALA A 79 -25.08 12.05 -1.97
C ALA A 79 -25.95 10.81 -2.15
N GLN A 80 -26.60 10.34 -1.07
CA GLN A 80 -27.48 9.17 -1.08
C GLN A 80 -28.63 9.31 -2.10
N GLY A 81 -29.13 10.53 -2.34
CA GLY A 81 -30.23 10.77 -3.27
C GLY A 81 -31.46 9.94 -2.95
N SER A 82 -32.00 9.25 -3.96
CA SER A 82 -33.10 8.27 -3.81
C SER A 82 -32.63 6.82 -3.66
N MET A 83 -31.32 6.59 -3.47
CA MET A 83 -30.77 5.24 -3.35
C MET A 83 -31.12 4.67 -1.97
N THR A 84 -31.65 3.44 -1.96
CA THR A 84 -31.85 2.67 -0.74
C THR A 84 -30.51 2.17 -0.24
N VAL A 85 -30.20 2.44 1.03
CA VAL A 85 -29.04 1.86 1.70
C VAL A 85 -29.35 0.39 1.96
N LEU A 86 -28.48 -0.51 1.51
CA LEU A 86 -28.55 -1.92 1.91
C LEU A 86 -28.10 -1.99 3.39
N GLU A 87 -28.96 -2.51 4.26
CA GLU A 87 -28.59 -2.93 5.62
C GLU A 87 -27.61 -4.11 5.61
#